data_AF-A0A832LZ78-F1
#
_entry.id   AF-A0A832LZ78-F1
#
_cell.length_a   1.000
_cell.length_b   1.000
_cell.length_c   1.000
_cell.angle_alpha   90.00
_cell.angle_beta   90.00
_cell.angle_gamma   90.00
#
_symmetry.space_group_name_H-M   'P 1'
#
loop_
_entity.id
_entity.type
_entity.pdbx_description
1 polymer ?
#
loop_
_entity_poly.entity_id
_entity_poly.type
_entity_poly.pdbx_seq_one_letter_code
_entity_poly.pdbx_strand_id
1 'polypeptide(L)'
;MPLALKAFEVAEGLSFEEVAAKLRGFGVLEREEVDGREVEVGFRVAQLQLVEGELRGAFEESFVASVRYRDELLRVPVSVSTEFRFVEVGGRLYLVVAARKARANRVAARLSAALAPGRRGAIVEARIPEEEFRRLYEGRPEAVKVVVFTDVRLPDVGKLTLYGSQLASSGLYSEYLKLGSVWYAVFEAEEGFVVGVARNCVVTFFSKVDPEDAFKFVKERILPLAAGARAHRPEG
;
A
#
# COMPACT_ATOMS: atom_id res chain seq x y z
N MET A 1 -8.90 13.90 -1.83
CA MET A 1 -7.74 13.17 -2.42
C MET A 1 -8.15 11.71 -2.57
N PRO A 2 -7.69 11.00 -3.63
CA PRO A 2 -8.00 9.58 -3.79
C PRO A 2 -7.43 8.76 -2.63
N LEU A 3 -8.20 7.77 -2.18
CA LEU A 3 -7.75 6.79 -1.19
C LEU A 3 -6.66 5.91 -1.81
N ALA A 4 -5.60 5.63 -1.05
CA ALA A 4 -4.51 4.78 -1.51
C ALA A 4 -4.12 3.81 -0.41
N LEU A 5 -3.93 2.56 -0.77
CA LEU A 5 -3.44 1.50 0.09
C LEU A 5 -2.10 1.00 -0.46
N LYS A 6 -1.24 0.51 0.43
CA LYS A 6 -0.04 -0.23 0.04
C LYS A 6 0.08 -1.49 0.90
N ALA A 7 0.35 -2.62 0.24
CA ALA A 7 0.62 -3.87 0.93
C ALA A 7 2.11 -4.22 1.01
N PHE A 8 2.44 -4.96 2.05
CA PHE A 8 3.76 -5.48 2.38
C PHE A 8 3.63 -6.92 2.84
N GLU A 9 4.62 -7.74 2.56
CA GLU A 9 4.73 -9.10 3.09
C GLU A 9 5.48 -9.06 4.42
N VAL A 10 4.96 -9.77 5.42
CA VAL A 10 5.59 -9.91 6.73
C VAL A 10 6.36 -11.22 6.75
N ALA A 11 7.53 -11.22 7.36
CA ALA A 11 8.36 -12.42 7.48
C ALA A 11 7.58 -13.59 8.12
N GLU A 12 7.84 -14.79 7.62
CA GLU A 12 7.16 -16.01 8.04
C GLU A 12 7.30 -16.29 9.55
N GLY A 13 6.28 -16.94 10.11
CA GLY A 13 6.29 -17.44 11.49
C GLY A 13 5.78 -16.48 12.55
N LEU A 14 5.20 -15.32 12.19
CA LEU A 14 4.51 -14.44 13.13
C LEU A 14 2.99 -14.68 13.11
N SER A 15 2.39 -14.95 14.26
CA SER A 15 0.93 -14.96 14.44
C SER A 15 0.37 -13.56 14.71
N PHE A 16 -0.95 -13.39 14.58
CA PHE A 16 -1.59 -12.12 14.94
C PHE A 16 -1.39 -11.76 16.41
N GLU A 17 -1.40 -12.74 17.32
CA GLU A 17 -1.18 -12.55 18.75
C GLU A 17 0.24 -12.04 19.03
N GLU A 18 1.24 -12.61 18.35
CA GLU A 18 2.64 -12.18 18.48
C GLU A 18 2.83 -10.76 17.95
N VAL A 19 2.26 -10.44 16.77
CA VAL A 19 2.26 -9.09 16.21
C VAL A 19 1.56 -8.12 17.18
N ALA A 20 0.39 -8.50 17.70
CA ALA A 20 -0.36 -7.67 18.63
C ALA A 20 0.41 -7.40 19.92
N ALA A 21 1.06 -8.42 20.48
CA ALA A 21 1.87 -8.30 21.68
C ALA A 21 3.06 -7.35 21.47
N LYS A 22 3.75 -7.44 20.31
CA LYS A 22 4.89 -6.58 19.98
C LYS A 22 4.51 -5.13 19.68
N LEU A 23 3.35 -4.90 19.10
CA LEU A 23 2.89 -3.55 18.74
C LEU A 23 2.12 -2.84 19.86
N ARG A 24 1.67 -3.56 20.89
CA ARG A 24 0.95 -2.97 22.02
C ARG A 24 1.82 -1.94 22.74
N GLY A 25 1.36 -0.69 22.76
CA GLY A 25 2.09 0.42 23.38
C GLY A 25 3.35 0.85 22.61
N PHE A 26 3.57 0.33 21.39
CA PHE A 26 4.71 0.73 20.57
C PHE A 26 4.56 2.18 20.12
N GLY A 27 5.54 3.00 20.45
CA GLY A 27 5.57 4.41 20.10
C GLY A 27 6.82 5.09 20.63
N VAL A 28 7.10 6.28 20.11
CA VAL A 28 8.10 7.19 20.67
C VAL A 28 7.39 8.54 20.77
N LEU A 29 7.16 8.98 22.01
CA LEU A 29 6.49 10.23 22.33
C LEU A 29 7.48 11.15 23.05
N GLU A 30 7.48 12.41 22.66
CA GLU A 30 8.26 13.49 23.25
C GLU A 30 7.32 14.62 23.64
N ARG A 31 7.68 15.42 24.64
CA ARG A 31 6.92 16.59 25.04
C ARG A 31 7.55 17.83 24.43
N GLU A 32 6.73 18.69 23.85
CA GLU A 32 7.14 19.96 23.27
C GLU A 32 6.26 21.08 23.82
N GLU A 33 6.84 22.25 24.07
CA GLU A 33 6.09 23.45 24.44
C GLU A 33 5.72 24.25 23.18
N VAL A 34 4.42 24.51 23.03
CA VAL A 34 3.85 25.29 21.93
C VAL A 34 2.94 26.34 22.53
N ASP A 35 3.31 27.61 22.38
CA ASP A 35 2.54 28.77 22.82
C ASP A 35 2.04 28.66 24.29
N GLY A 36 2.93 28.21 25.19
CA GLY A 36 2.66 28.06 26.62
C GLY A 36 1.86 26.79 26.99
N ARG A 37 1.66 25.86 26.05
CA ARG A 37 1.02 24.57 26.28
C ARG A 37 1.98 23.43 25.97
N GLU A 38 2.11 22.47 26.89
CA GLU A 38 2.78 21.20 26.61
C GLU A 38 1.91 20.32 25.70
N VAL A 39 2.52 19.78 24.64
CA VAL A 39 1.90 18.85 23.70
C VAL A 39 2.79 17.62 23.50
N GLU A 40 2.19 16.46 23.26
CA GLU A 40 2.92 15.23 22.91
C GLU A 40 3.09 15.12 21.39
N VAL A 41 4.34 15.00 20.96
CA VAL A 41 4.74 14.80 19.56
C VAL A 41 5.44 13.45 19.40
N GLY A 42 5.62 13.01 18.16
CA GLY A 42 6.18 11.70 17.84
C GLY A 42 5.14 10.78 17.22
N PHE A 43 5.19 9.48 17.55
CA PHE A 43 4.26 8.50 16.99
C PHE A 43 3.88 7.41 17.98
N ARG A 44 2.74 6.77 17.75
CA ARG A 44 2.31 5.59 18.49
C ARG A 44 1.41 4.67 17.65
N VAL A 45 1.34 3.41 18.04
CA VAL A 45 0.30 2.48 17.62
C VAL A 45 -0.88 2.59 18.57
N ALA A 46 -2.07 2.80 18.01
CA ALA A 46 -3.33 2.93 18.74
C ALA A 46 -4.38 1.97 18.17
N GLN A 47 -5.47 1.78 18.93
CA GLN A 47 -6.67 1.06 18.48
C GLN A 47 -6.39 -0.34 17.93
N LEU A 48 -5.41 -1.02 18.53
CA LEU A 48 -4.98 -2.35 18.08
C LEU A 48 -6.01 -3.40 18.52
N GLN A 49 -6.67 -4.04 17.56
CA GLN A 49 -7.77 -4.96 17.82
C GLN A 49 -7.77 -6.13 16.81
N LEU A 50 -8.03 -7.33 17.31
CA LEU A 50 -8.24 -8.52 16.48
C LEU A 50 -9.74 -8.63 16.17
N VAL A 51 -10.10 -8.50 14.90
CA VAL A 51 -11.49 -8.51 14.43
C VAL A 51 -11.57 -9.35 13.17
N GLU A 52 -12.46 -10.35 13.14
CA GLU A 52 -12.74 -11.17 11.95
C GLU A 52 -11.49 -11.83 11.33
N GLY A 53 -10.53 -12.25 12.16
CA GLY A 53 -9.29 -12.86 11.67
C GLY A 53 -8.32 -11.84 11.03
N GLU A 54 -8.44 -10.56 11.38
CA GLU A 54 -7.51 -9.50 11.00
C GLU A 54 -7.07 -8.72 12.23
N LEU A 55 -5.80 -8.36 12.30
CA LEU A 55 -5.32 -7.43 13.32
C LEU A 55 -5.32 -6.01 12.76
N ARG A 56 -6.27 -5.20 13.21
CA ARG A 56 -6.47 -3.81 12.78
C ARG A 56 -5.81 -2.86 13.78
N GLY A 57 -5.27 -1.74 13.30
CA GLY A 57 -4.71 -0.70 14.15
C GLY A 57 -4.54 0.63 13.44
N ALA A 58 -4.22 1.66 14.21
CA ALA A 58 -3.94 3.00 13.73
C ALA A 58 -2.50 3.41 14.08
N PHE A 59 -1.77 3.90 13.09
CA PHE A 59 -0.48 4.56 13.30
C PHE A 59 -0.70 6.07 13.40
N GLU A 60 -0.60 6.60 14.60
CA GLU A 60 -0.81 8.02 14.90
C GLU A 60 0.54 8.73 14.96
N GLU A 61 0.69 9.81 14.18
CA GLU A 61 1.84 10.71 14.22
C GLU A 61 1.38 12.10 14.64
N SER A 62 2.00 12.66 15.67
CA SER A 62 1.78 14.04 16.13
C SER A 62 3.03 14.88 15.93
N PHE A 63 2.87 16.10 15.42
CA PHE A 63 3.98 17.04 15.21
C PHE A 63 3.48 18.49 15.23
N VAL A 64 4.36 19.44 15.46
CA VAL A 64 4.03 20.87 15.42
C VAL A 64 4.25 21.39 14.01
N ALA A 65 3.18 21.87 13.38
CA ALA A 65 3.23 22.50 12.07
C ALA A 65 3.25 24.02 12.21
N SER A 66 4.06 24.69 11.39
CA SER A 66 4.03 26.15 11.27
C SER A 66 3.13 26.55 10.10
N VAL A 67 2.04 27.27 10.39
CA VAL A 67 1.08 27.75 9.40
C VAL A 67 1.16 29.26 9.36
N ARG A 68 1.36 29.83 8.16
CA ARG A 68 1.34 31.28 7.98
C ARG A 68 -0.09 31.78 7.90
N TYR A 69 -0.44 32.74 8.74
CA TYR A 69 -1.72 33.42 8.74
C TYR A 69 -1.47 34.92 8.59
N ARG A 70 -1.70 35.45 7.39
CA ARG A 70 -1.30 36.82 7.01
C ARG A 70 0.21 37.02 7.27
N ASP A 71 0.55 37.97 8.13
CA ASP A 71 1.93 38.31 8.50
C ASP A 71 2.41 37.58 9.78
N GLU A 72 1.60 36.66 10.32
CA GLU A 72 1.92 35.88 11.52
C GLU A 72 2.26 34.42 11.17
N LEU A 73 3.13 33.82 12.00
CA LEU A 73 3.47 32.40 11.92
C LEU A 73 2.89 31.68 13.15
N LEU A 74 1.83 30.90 12.95
CA LEU A 74 1.18 30.13 14.01
C LEU A 74 1.80 28.75 14.14
N ARG A 75 2.03 28.29 15.37
CA ARG A 75 2.49 26.92 15.66
C ARG A 75 1.30 26.10 16.11
N VAL A 76 0.97 25.05 15.36
CA VAL A 76 -0.24 24.25 15.61
C VAL A 76 0.15 22.78 15.78
N PRO A 77 -0.20 22.13 16.91
CA PRO A 77 -0.05 20.68 17.04
C PRO A 77 -1.03 19.98 16.09
N VAL A 78 -0.50 19.09 15.26
CA VAL A 78 -1.27 18.32 14.27
C VAL A 78 -1.07 16.84 14.54
N SER A 79 -2.17 16.09 14.58
CA SER A 79 -2.14 14.63 14.62
C SER A 79 -2.68 14.06 13.32
N VAL A 80 -1.99 13.06 12.77
CA VAL A 80 -2.43 12.34 11.58
C VAL A 80 -2.47 10.85 11.88
N SER A 81 -3.66 10.25 11.74
CA SER A 81 -3.86 8.82 11.89
C SER A 81 -3.76 8.10 10.53
N THR A 82 -3.20 6.90 10.53
CA THR A 82 -3.12 6.03 9.36
C THR A 82 -3.52 4.62 9.74
N GLU A 83 -4.66 4.17 9.21
CA GLU A 83 -5.12 2.82 9.41
C GLU A 83 -4.17 1.81 8.76
N PHE A 84 -3.92 0.72 9.47
CA PHE A 84 -3.24 -0.44 8.96
C PHE A 84 -3.94 -1.71 9.41
N ARG A 85 -3.77 -2.78 8.63
CA ARG A 85 -4.30 -4.11 8.94
C ARG A 85 -3.24 -5.16 8.65
N PHE A 86 -3.09 -6.11 9.55
CA PHE A 86 -2.44 -7.37 9.24
C PHE A 86 -3.51 -8.38 8.85
N VAL A 87 -3.29 -9.07 7.73
CA VAL A 87 -4.22 -10.04 7.15
C VAL A 87 -3.45 -11.26 6.67
N GLU A 88 -4.06 -12.44 6.75
CA GLU A 88 -3.49 -13.67 6.22
C GLU A 88 -4.14 -14.03 4.88
N VAL A 89 -3.30 -14.28 3.87
CA VAL A 89 -3.74 -14.69 2.52
C VAL A 89 -2.78 -15.76 2.00
N GLY A 90 -3.31 -16.93 1.63
CA GLY A 90 -2.50 -18.04 1.10
C GLY A 90 -1.44 -18.55 2.08
N GLY A 91 -1.74 -18.57 3.38
CA GLY A 91 -0.81 -18.98 4.44
C GLY A 91 0.32 -17.98 4.71
N ARG A 92 0.20 -16.74 4.22
CA ARG A 92 1.18 -15.68 4.43
C ARG A 92 0.55 -14.47 5.08
N LEU A 93 1.34 -13.85 5.96
CA LEU A 93 0.94 -12.64 6.66
C LEU A 93 1.34 -11.40 5.85
N TYR A 94 0.39 -10.49 5.67
CA TYR A 94 0.59 -9.22 4.97
C TYR A 94 0.22 -8.06 5.88
N LEU A 95 0.95 -6.95 5.75
CA LEU A 95 0.59 -5.65 6.28
C LEU A 95 0.00 -4.80 5.16
N VAL A 96 -1.21 -4.29 5.32
CA VAL A 96 -1.84 -3.32 4.42
C VAL A 96 -1.96 -1.98 5.13
N VAL A 97 -1.47 -0.91 4.52
CA VAL A 97 -1.47 0.44 5.10
C VAL A 97 -2.29 1.39 4.22
N ALA A 98 -3.28 2.08 4.78
CA ALA A 98 -4.11 3.07 4.10
C ALA A 98 -3.39 4.42 3.94
N ALA A 99 -2.30 4.41 3.18
CA ALA A 99 -1.58 5.62 2.80
C ALA A 99 -0.88 5.52 1.45
N ARG A 100 -0.53 6.68 0.89
CA ARG A 100 0.35 6.76 -0.29
C ARG A 100 1.74 6.19 0.02
N LYS A 101 2.43 5.72 -1.01
CA LYS A 101 3.74 5.03 -0.96
C LYS A 101 4.72 5.58 0.08
N ALA A 102 4.98 6.88 0.08
CA ALA A 102 5.96 7.47 0.99
C ALA A 102 5.59 7.28 2.48
N ARG A 103 4.32 7.55 2.83
CA ARG A 103 3.84 7.39 4.21
C ARG A 103 3.67 5.91 4.58
N ALA A 104 3.11 5.10 3.69
CA ALA A 104 2.99 3.66 3.91
C ALA A 104 4.35 2.99 4.16
N ASN A 105 5.38 3.35 3.38
CA ASN A 105 6.74 2.84 3.58
C ASN A 105 7.31 3.26 4.94
N ARG A 106 7.07 4.49 5.40
CA ARG A 106 7.51 4.94 6.73
C ARG A 106 6.82 4.16 7.84
N VAL A 107 5.50 3.98 7.75
CA VAL A 107 4.72 3.18 8.70
C VAL A 107 5.25 1.75 8.74
N ALA A 108 5.38 1.09 7.59
CA ALA A 108 5.92 -0.27 7.49
C ALA A 108 7.35 -0.38 8.08
N ALA A 109 8.22 0.60 7.84
CA ALA A 109 9.56 0.61 8.43
C ALA A 109 9.53 0.72 9.97
N ARG A 110 8.66 1.57 10.52
CA ARG A 110 8.49 1.72 11.98
C ARG A 110 7.92 0.45 12.61
N LEU A 111 6.89 -0.13 12.00
CA LEU A 111 6.31 -1.39 12.47
C LEU A 111 7.31 -2.54 12.34
N SER A 112 8.09 -2.60 11.25
CA SER A 112 9.15 -3.61 11.08
C SER A 112 10.17 -3.56 12.21
N ALA A 113 10.54 -2.36 12.68
CA ALA A 113 11.50 -2.20 13.78
C ALA A 113 10.96 -2.75 15.11
N ALA A 114 9.64 -2.67 15.33
CA ALA A 114 8.98 -3.27 16.49
C ALA A 114 8.89 -4.80 16.39
N LEU A 115 8.55 -5.32 15.20
CA LEU A 115 8.34 -6.76 15.01
C LEU A 115 9.64 -7.56 15.07
N ALA A 116 10.75 -7.00 14.59
CA ALA A 116 12.06 -7.65 14.66
C ALA A 116 13.18 -6.63 14.94
N PRO A 117 13.38 -6.22 16.20
CA PRO A 117 14.44 -5.31 16.58
C PRO A 117 15.81 -5.81 16.11
N GLY A 118 16.61 -4.94 15.48
CA GLY A 118 17.94 -5.29 14.98
C GLY A 118 17.97 -6.12 13.70
N ARG A 119 16.84 -6.61 13.18
CA ARG A 119 16.76 -7.39 11.94
C ARG A 119 16.13 -6.56 10.82
N ARG A 120 16.82 -6.46 9.68
CA ARG A 120 16.25 -5.86 8.47
C ARG A 120 15.31 -6.87 7.78
N GLY A 121 14.26 -6.36 7.15
CA GLY A 121 13.40 -7.15 6.26
C GLY A 121 12.32 -7.98 6.96
N ALA A 122 11.89 -7.62 8.17
CA ALA A 122 10.72 -8.26 8.79
C ALA A 122 9.41 -7.88 8.10
N ILE A 123 9.37 -6.71 7.46
CA ILE A 123 8.29 -6.29 6.56
C ILE A 123 8.96 -5.85 5.26
N VAL A 124 8.60 -6.49 4.14
CA VAL A 124 9.16 -6.22 2.81
C VAL A 124 8.06 -5.86 1.81
N GLU A 125 8.43 -5.18 0.73
CA GLU A 125 7.47 -4.79 -0.30
C GLU A 125 6.83 -6.04 -0.94
N ALA A 126 5.50 -6.13 -0.89
CA ALA A 126 4.78 -7.17 -1.60
C ALA A 126 4.87 -6.91 -3.11
N ARG A 127 4.96 -7.98 -3.91
CA ARG A 127 5.07 -7.87 -5.36
C ARG A 127 4.18 -8.86 -6.07
N ILE A 128 3.51 -8.38 -7.11
CA ILE A 128 2.70 -9.18 -8.03
C ILE A 128 3.58 -9.56 -9.24
N PRO A 129 3.68 -10.85 -9.58
CA PRO A 129 4.28 -11.31 -10.83
C PRO A 129 3.59 -10.66 -12.03
N GLU A 130 4.30 -10.48 -13.13
CA GLU A 130 3.72 -9.78 -14.29
C GLU A 130 2.53 -10.53 -14.88
N GLU A 131 2.66 -11.85 -15.01
CA GLU A 131 1.60 -12.70 -15.55
C GLU A 131 0.34 -12.65 -14.68
N GLU A 132 0.49 -12.76 -13.36
CA GLU A 132 -0.62 -12.62 -12.41
C GLU A 132 -1.19 -11.19 -12.41
N PHE A 133 -0.34 -10.18 -12.55
CA PHE A 133 -0.78 -8.78 -12.60
C PHE A 133 -1.67 -8.50 -13.81
N ARG A 134 -1.34 -9.07 -14.97
CA ARG A 134 -2.13 -8.94 -16.19
C ARG A 134 -3.51 -9.58 -16.07
N ARG A 135 -3.61 -10.75 -15.42
CA ARG A 135 -4.88 -11.44 -15.17
C ARG A 135 -5.91 -10.59 -14.41
N LEU A 136 -5.45 -9.63 -13.62
CA LEU A 136 -6.32 -8.73 -12.84
C LEU A 136 -7.29 -7.93 -13.73
N TYR A 137 -6.89 -7.59 -14.95
CA TYR A 137 -7.66 -6.69 -15.82
C TYR A 137 -7.85 -7.22 -17.25
N GLU A 138 -7.04 -8.17 -17.72
CA GLU A 138 -7.14 -8.70 -19.09
C GLU A 138 -8.41 -9.52 -19.33
N GLY A 139 -9.08 -10.02 -18.27
CA GLY A 139 -10.40 -10.66 -18.39
C GLY A 139 -11.53 -9.70 -18.81
N ARG A 140 -11.30 -8.38 -18.68
CA ARG A 140 -12.25 -7.31 -19.03
C ARG A 140 -11.51 -6.17 -19.73
N PRO A 141 -10.96 -6.40 -20.94
CA PRO A 141 -10.10 -5.44 -21.62
C PRO A 141 -10.79 -4.09 -21.89
N GLU A 142 -12.11 -4.08 -22.03
CA GLU A 142 -12.95 -2.90 -22.19
C GLU A 142 -12.95 -1.96 -20.99
N ALA A 143 -12.71 -2.50 -19.80
CA ALA A 143 -12.66 -1.75 -18.54
C ALA A 143 -11.30 -1.06 -18.31
N VAL A 144 -10.28 -1.38 -19.13
CA VAL A 144 -8.92 -0.87 -18.99
C VAL A 144 -8.82 0.52 -19.62
N LYS A 145 -8.35 1.49 -18.82
CA LYS A 145 -8.26 2.91 -19.18
C LYS A 145 -6.81 3.36 -19.41
N VAL A 146 -5.87 2.82 -18.62
CA VAL A 146 -4.45 3.19 -18.64
C VAL A 146 -3.59 1.95 -18.41
N VAL A 147 -2.50 1.81 -19.18
CA VAL A 147 -1.43 0.84 -18.91
C VAL A 147 -0.09 1.54 -19.00
N VAL A 148 0.77 1.32 -18.00
CA VAL A 148 2.15 1.82 -17.96
C VAL A 148 3.10 0.63 -18.03
N PHE A 149 4.00 0.70 -19.01
CA PHE A 149 5.10 -0.23 -19.21
C PHE A 149 6.41 0.35 -18.65
N THR A 150 7.24 -0.52 -18.08
CA THR A 150 8.64 -0.28 -17.73
C THR A 150 9.53 -1.22 -18.53
N ASP A 151 10.85 -1.04 -18.43
CA ASP A 151 11.84 -1.94 -19.05
C ASP A 151 11.61 -2.07 -20.57
N VAL A 152 11.19 -0.95 -21.18
CA VAL A 152 10.79 -0.88 -22.58
C VAL A 152 12.05 -0.92 -23.44
N ARG A 153 12.11 -1.89 -24.36
CA ARG A 153 13.20 -2.10 -25.31
C ARG A 153 13.07 -1.14 -26.50
N LEU A 154 13.00 0.15 -26.19
CA LEU A 154 13.01 1.26 -27.12
C LEU A 154 14.15 2.22 -26.72
N PRO A 155 14.97 2.69 -27.67
CA PRO A 155 16.04 3.65 -27.37
C PRO A 155 15.50 4.86 -26.62
N ASP A 156 16.19 5.25 -25.53
CA ASP A 156 15.89 6.42 -24.69
C ASP A 156 14.50 6.45 -24.02
N VAL A 157 13.75 5.34 -24.04
CA VAL A 157 12.42 5.25 -23.42
C VAL A 157 12.47 4.40 -22.15
N GLY A 158 12.45 5.04 -20.97
CA GLY A 158 12.41 4.34 -19.68
C GLY A 158 11.01 3.87 -19.25
N LYS A 159 9.95 4.55 -19.72
CA LYS A 159 8.55 4.22 -19.43
C LYS A 159 7.68 4.60 -20.61
N LEU A 160 6.67 3.78 -20.88
CA LEU A 160 5.69 4.02 -21.92
C LEU A 160 4.29 3.93 -21.32
N THR A 161 3.45 4.92 -21.55
CA THR A 161 2.05 4.90 -21.06
C THR A 161 1.10 4.93 -22.23
N LEU A 162 0.13 4.03 -22.21
CA LEU A 162 -0.98 4.01 -23.13
C LEU A 162 -2.25 4.45 -22.40
N TYR A 163 -3.05 5.27 -23.08
CA TYR A 163 -4.38 5.72 -22.65
C TYR A 163 -5.39 5.38 -23.74
N GLY A 164 -6.55 4.85 -23.36
CA GLY A 164 -7.62 4.59 -24.32
C GLY A 164 -8.79 3.84 -23.70
N SER A 165 -9.96 3.94 -24.34
CA SER A 165 -11.07 3.04 -24.09
C SER A 165 -10.74 1.68 -24.69
N GLN A 166 -10.93 0.58 -23.94
CA GLN A 166 -10.64 -0.78 -24.40
C GLN A 166 -9.17 -1.01 -24.75
N LEU A 167 -8.26 -0.38 -24.02
CA LEU A 167 -6.84 -0.35 -24.37
C LEU A 167 -6.21 -1.74 -24.52
N ALA A 168 -6.61 -2.69 -23.68
CA ALA A 168 -6.06 -4.05 -23.67
C ALA A 168 -6.47 -4.90 -24.89
N SER A 169 -7.43 -4.46 -25.71
CA SER A 169 -7.75 -5.12 -26.99
C SER A 169 -7.03 -4.50 -28.20
N SER A 170 -6.22 -3.45 -28.00
CA SER A 170 -5.55 -2.75 -29.09
C SER A 170 -4.31 -3.51 -29.62
N GLY A 171 -4.02 -3.35 -30.92
CA GLY A 171 -2.78 -3.86 -31.53
C GLY A 171 -1.52 -3.29 -30.86
N LEU A 172 -1.53 -1.99 -30.53
CA LEU A 172 -0.42 -1.32 -29.83
C LEU A 172 -0.14 -1.93 -28.45
N TYR A 173 -1.18 -2.28 -27.68
CA TYR A 173 -0.98 -2.98 -26.40
C TYR A 173 -0.24 -4.31 -26.60
N SER A 174 -0.67 -5.10 -27.58
CA SER A 174 -0.06 -6.39 -27.92
C SER A 174 1.37 -6.26 -28.42
N GLU A 175 1.69 -5.19 -29.17
CA GLU A 175 3.04 -4.88 -29.61
C GLU A 175 3.95 -4.50 -28.44
N TYR A 176 3.50 -3.60 -27.56
CA TYR A 176 4.31 -3.13 -26.44
C TYR A 176 4.48 -4.17 -25.33
N LEU A 177 3.55 -5.11 -25.16
CA LEU A 177 3.75 -6.31 -24.33
C LEU A 177 4.96 -7.14 -24.77
N LYS A 178 5.29 -7.14 -26.07
CA LYS A 178 6.50 -7.82 -26.57
C LYS A 178 7.75 -7.00 -26.29
N LEU A 179 7.65 -5.70 -25.99
CA LEU A 179 8.77 -4.79 -25.89
C LEU A 179 9.09 -4.35 -24.48
N GLY A 180 8.19 -4.50 -23.50
CA GLY A 180 8.44 -4.13 -22.12
C GLY A 180 7.54 -4.87 -21.15
N SER A 181 7.70 -4.54 -19.87
CA SER A 181 6.96 -5.15 -18.77
C SER A 181 5.84 -4.26 -18.30
N VAL A 182 4.64 -4.80 -18.11
CA VAL A 182 3.56 -4.02 -17.47
C VAL A 182 3.96 -3.75 -16.02
N TRP A 183 3.85 -2.49 -15.58
CA TRP A 183 4.16 -2.06 -14.20
C TRP A 183 2.95 -1.55 -13.44
N TYR A 184 2.02 -0.88 -14.13
CA TYR A 184 0.85 -0.25 -13.54
C TYR A 184 -0.31 -0.24 -14.52
N ALA A 185 -1.52 -0.43 -14.02
CA ALA A 185 -2.74 -0.39 -14.82
C ALA A 185 -3.85 0.35 -14.07
N VAL A 186 -4.70 1.07 -14.79
CA VAL A 186 -5.94 1.66 -14.30
C VAL A 186 -7.10 1.03 -15.05
N PHE A 187 -8.04 0.49 -14.30
CA PHE A 187 -9.21 -0.18 -14.84
C PHE A 187 -10.42 0.03 -13.93
N GLU A 188 -11.59 -0.26 -14.46
CA GLU A 188 -12.82 -0.35 -13.69
C GLU A 188 -12.97 -1.76 -13.12
N ALA A 189 -12.99 -1.86 -11.80
CA ALA A 189 -13.14 -3.14 -11.11
C ALA A 189 -14.58 -3.69 -11.28
N GLU A 190 -14.80 -4.96 -10.98
CA GLU A 190 -16.15 -5.57 -11.01
C GLU A 190 -17.11 -4.91 -10.03
N GLU A 191 -16.55 -4.41 -8.93
CA GLU A 191 -17.22 -3.66 -7.88
C GLU A 191 -17.62 -2.23 -8.33
N GLY A 192 -17.26 -1.82 -9.56
CA GLY A 192 -17.71 -0.57 -10.19
C GLY A 192 -16.86 0.67 -9.88
N PHE A 193 -15.83 0.55 -9.04
CA PHE A 193 -14.88 1.64 -8.81
C PHE A 193 -13.71 1.62 -9.82
N VAL A 194 -13.15 2.80 -10.08
CA VAL A 194 -11.94 2.95 -10.91
C VAL A 194 -10.72 2.87 -10.01
N VAL A 195 -9.84 1.91 -10.27
CA VAL A 195 -8.66 1.62 -9.45
C VAL A 195 -7.39 1.56 -10.29
N GLY A 196 -6.32 2.14 -9.77
CA GLY A 196 -4.96 1.99 -10.27
C GLY A 196 -4.16 1.06 -9.39
N VAL A 197 -3.54 0.04 -9.98
CA VAL A 197 -2.72 -0.93 -9.25
C VAL A 197 -1.33 -0.93 -9.86
N ALA A 198 -0.30 -0.84 -9.01
CA ALA A 198 1.08 -1.08 -9.40
C ALA A 198 1.52 -2.48 -8.94
N ARG A 199 2.48 -3.07 -9.65
CA ARG A 199 3.02 -4.41 -9.33
C ARG A 199 3.64 -4.53 -7.94
N ASN A 200 3.95 -3.43 -7.28
CA ASN A 200 4.41 -3.44 -5.89
C ASN A 200 3.29 -3.19 -4.86
N CYS A 201 2.07 -3.61 -5.22
CA CYS A 201 0.88 -3.55 -4.40
C CYS A 201 0.53 -2.14 -3.87
N VAL A 202 0.90 -1.09 -4.61
CA VAL A 202 0.31 0.25 -4.42
C VAL A 202 -1.01 0.27 -5.17
N VAL A 203 -2.10 0.51 -4.45
CA VAL A 203 -3.47 0.51 -4.95
C VAL A 203 -4.06 1.89 -4.70
N THR A 204 -4.55 2.55 -5.74
CA THR A 204 -5.13 3.90 -5.67
C THR A 204 -6.54 3.89 -6.25
N PHE A 205 -7.51 4.31 -5.47
CA PHE A 205 -8.92 4.37 -5.86
C PHE A 205 -9.22 5.77 -6.39
N PHE A 206 -9.55 5.87 -7.69
CA PHE A 206 -9.81 7.13 -8.39
C PHE A 206 -11.28 7.57 -8.32
N SER A 207 -12.19 6.65 -8.00
CA SER A 207 -13.58 6.96 -7.63
C SER A 207 -13.77 6.90 -6.11
N LYS A 208 -14.92 7.36 -5.62
CA LYS A 208 -15.30 7.24 -4.21
C LYS A 208 -15.42 5.75 -3.86
N VAL A 209 -14.81 5.35 -2.74
CA VAL A 209 -14.86 3.99 -2.20
C VAL A 209 -14.89 4.09 -0.68
N ASP A 210 -15.59 3.17 -0.02
CA ASP A 210 -15.53 3.04 1.43
C ASP A 210 -14.16 2.45 1.85
N PRO A 211 -13.54 2.90 2.95
CA PRO A 211 -12.29 2.31 3.42
C PRO A 211 -12.34 0.80 3.62
N GLU A 212 -13.44 0.25 4.13
CA GLU A 212 -13.60 -1.20 4.33
C GLU A 212 -13.60 -1.95 2.99
N ASP A 213 -14.35 -1.45 2.01
CA ASP A 213 -14.37 -2.00 0.65
C ASP A 213 -12.98 -1.94 -0.01
N ALA A 214 -12.23 -0.87 0.25
CA ALA A 214 -10.87 -0.73 -0.26
C ALA A 214 -9.90 -1.77 0.36
N PHE A 215 -9.96 -1.98 1.67
CA PHE A 215 -9.18 -3.04 2.33
C PHE A 215 -9.59 -4.43 1.85
N LYS A 216 -10.90 -4.68 1.72
CA LYS A 216 -11.45 -5.93 1.19
C LYS A 216 -10.95 -6.20 -0.22
N PHE A 217 -11.01 -5.21 -1.11
CA PHE A 217 -10.48 -5.34 -2.47
C PHE A 217 -8.99 -5.70 -2.48
N VAL A 218 -8.18 -5.05 -1.64
CA VAL A 218 -6.75 -5.41 -1.53
C VAL A 218 -6.58 -6.85 -1.04
N LYS A 219 -7.31 -7.25 0.01
CA LYS A 219 -7.22 -8.60 0.59
C LYS A 219 -7.67 -9.70 -0.38
N GLU A 220 -8.78 -9.49 -1.08
CA GLU A 220 -9.44 -10.53 -1.88
C GLU A 220 -9.00 -10.55 -3.35
N ARG A 221 -8.60 -9.40 -3.92
CA ARG A 221 -8.25 -9.30 -5.36
C ARG A 221 -6.76 -9.11 -5.59
N ILE A 222 -6.05 -8.43 -4.69
CA ILE A 222 -4.64 -8.03 -4.91
C ILE A 222 -3.65 -8.98 -4.24
N LEU A 223 -3.83 -9.25 -2.94
CA LEU A 223 -2.92 -10.11 -2.18
C LEU A 223 -2.83 -11.55 -2.70
N PRO A 224 -3.90 -12.21 -3.20
CA PRO A 224 -3.77 -13.57 -3.75
C PRO A 224 -2.81 -13.63 -4.94
N LEU A 225 -2.77 -12.59 -5.78
CA LEU A 225 -1.85 -12.48 -6.92
C LEU A 225 -0.39 -12.33 -6.45
N ALA A 226 -0.16 -11.67 -5.32
CA ALA A 226 1.16 -11.58 -4.70
C ALA A 226 1.56 -12.90 -4.00
N ALA A 227 0.62 -13.61 -3.39
CA ALA A 227 0.86 -14.89 -2.72
C ALA A 227 1.24 -16.00 -3.73
N GLY A 228 0.57 -16.04 -4.88
CA GLY A 228 0.83 -17.01 -5.97
C GLY A 228 2.26 -16.98 -6.51
N ALA A 229 2.99 -15.86 -6.36
CA ALA A 229 4.34 -15.63 -6.87
C ALA A 229 5.42 -16.64 -6.43
N ARG A 230 5.23 -17.31 -5.30
CA ARG A 230 6.23 -18.23 -4.70
C ARG A 230 5.90 -19.71 -4.87
N ALA A 231 4.67 -20.07 -5.26
CA ALA A 231 4.32 -21.46 -5.57
C ALA A 231 5.03 -21.98 -6.85
N HIS A 232 5.70 -21.10 -7.59
CA HIS A 232 6.42 -21.39 -8.82
C HIS A 232 7.95 -21.19 -8.73
N ARG A 233 8.50 -21.07 -7.52
CA ARG A 233 9.96 -21.09 -7.35
C ARG A 233 10.39 -22.56 -7.22
N PRO A 234 11.13 -23.15 -8.17
CA PRO A 234 11.75 -24.44 -7.90
C PRO A 234 12.69 -24.24 -6.71
N GLU A 235 12.62 -25.16 -5.75
CA GLU A 235 13.61 -25.26 -4.69
C GLU A 235 14.99 -25.37 -5.36
N GLY A 236 15.84 -24.39 -5.08
CA GLY A 236 17.24 -24.35 -5.53
C GLY A 236 18.15 -24.74 -4.39
#